data_AF-A0A3M1JQ92-F1
#
_entry.id   AF-A0A3M1JQ92-F1
#
_cell.length_a   1.000
_cell.length_b   1.000
_cell.length_c   1.000
_cell.angle_alpha   90.00
_cell.angle_beta   90.00
_cell.angle_gamma   90.00
#
_symmetry.space_group_name_H-M   'P 1'
#
loop_
_entity.id
_entity.type
_entity.pdbx_description
1 polymer ?
#
loop_
_entity_poly.entity_id
_entity_poly.type
_entity_poly.pdbx_seq_one_letter_code
_entity_poly.pdbx_strand_id
1 'polypeptide(L)'
;MSISSAHPDHMHRQKGTAKRWLMTAGKIALVVIIIGLIGRNHDLREAFANVGSLSLSTAAAVLTLFFTQQAIASLRLYFVTRMFGHHLEVGEALRVTLIGNFFGQTFVSFLGGDAARFWELRKRGMPLREAGSAVLLDRLIGLIGNHLLIVLL
;
A
#
# COMPACT_ATOMS: atom_id res chain seq x y z
N MET A 1 32.94 -50.99 -23.11
CA MET A 1 32.72 -49.92 -24.12
C MET A 1 31.22 -49.80 -24.32
N SER A 2 30.53 -48.67 -24.20
CA SER A 2 30.94 -47.27 -24.18
C SER A 2 29.85 -46.43 -23.49
N ILE A 3 30.26 -45.72 -22.43
CA ILE A 3 29.98 -44.32 -22.10
C ILE A 3 28.51 -43.84 -22.11
N SER A 4 27.98 -43.69 -20.89
CA SER A 4 26.93 -42.75 -20.50
C SER A 4 27.45 -41.32 -20.70
N SER A 5 26.86 -40.57 -21.63
CA SER A 5 27.19 -39.17 -21.91
C SER A 5 26.46 -38.24 -20.95
N ALA A 6 27.24 -37.64 -20.06
CA ALA A 6 26.84 -36.55 -19.19
C ALA A 6 26.25 -35.36 -19.97
N HIS A 7 25.14 -34.84 -19.47
CA HIS A 7 24.55 -33.56 -19.87
C HIS A 7 25.21 -32.46 -19.01
N PRO A 8 25.91 -31.46 -19.57
CA PRO A 8 26.59 -30.46 -18.77
C PRO A 8 25.64 -29.37 -18.26
N ASP A 9 25.82 -29.09 -16.98
CA ASP A 9 25.18 -28.08 -16.16
C ASP A 9 25.29 -26.64 -16.71
N HIS A 10 24.14 -25.98 -16.63
CA HIS A 10 23.86 -24.59 -16.25
C HIS A 10 25.06 -23.66 -15.97
N MET A 11 25.38 -22.75 -16.90
CA MET A 11 26.25 -21.62 -16.58
C MET A 11 25.92 -20.33 -17.35
N HIS A 12 24.78 -19.69 -17.06
CA HIS A 12 24.56 -18.26 -17.36
C HIS A 12 23.46 -17.64 -16.48
N ARG A 13 23.79 -17.26 -15.24
CA ARG A 13 22.85 -16.50 -14.36
C ARG A 13 23.51 -15.53 -13.38
N GLN A 14 24.59 -14.83 -13.76
CA GLN A 14 25.33 -13.96 -12.81
C GLN A 14 25.12 -12.43 -13.03
N LYS A 15 24.86 -11.95 -14.25
CA LYS A 15 24.83 -10.50 -14.55
C LYS A 15 23.63 -9.73 -13.98
N GLY A 16 22.52 -10.42 -13.67
CA GLY A 16 21.31 -9.79 -13.12
C GLY A 16 21.40 -9.42 -11.62
N THR A 17 22.32 -10.07 -10.89
CA THR A 17 22.40 -9.96 -9.42
C THR A 17 23.13 -8.69 -9.00
N ALA A 18 24.28 -8.37 -9.60
CA ALA A 18 25.08 -7.18 -9.26
C ALA A 18 24.32 -5.86 -9.53
N LYS A 19 23.60 -5.75 -10.65
CA LYS A 19 22.75 -4.58 -10.95
C LYS A 19 21.63 -4.40 -9.92
N ARG A 20 21.01 -5.49 -9.47
CA ARG A 20 19.97 -5.46 -8.43
C ARG A 20 20.54 -4.97 -7.09
N TRP A 21 21.73 -5.46 -6.69
CA TRP A 21 22.38 -5.03 -5.46
C TRP A 21 22.80 -3.56 -5.50
N LEU A 22 23.37 -3.08 -6.60
CA LEU A 22 23.69 -1.66 -6.80
C LEU A 22 22.43 -0.78 -6.71
N MET A 23 21.33 -1.20 -7.32
CA MET A 23 20.06 -0.46 -7.22
C MET A 23 19.49 -0.44 -5.79
N THR A 24 19.58 -1.55 -5.05
CA THR A 24 19.16 -1.60 -3.65
C THR A 24 20.04 -0.73 -2.77
N ALA A 25 21.36 -0.78 -2.95
CA ALA A 25 22.30 0.09 -2.24
C ALA A 25 22.04 1.57 -2.52
N GLY A 26 21.76 1.93 -3.77
CA GLY A 26 21.37 3.30 -4.14
C GLY A 26 20.08 3.76 -3.47
N LYS A 27 19.05 2.92 -3.39
CA LYS A 27 17.81 3.23 -2.65
C LYS A 27 18.07 3.44 -1.16
N ILE A 28 18.87 2.58 -0.54
CA ILE A 28 19.21 2.70 0.88
C ILE A 28 20.01 3.99 1.13
N ALA A 29 21.02 4.26 0.30
CA ALA A 29 21.82 5.48 0.40
C ALA A 29 20.94 6.73 0.24
N LEU A 30 20.01 6.74 -0.70
CA LEU A 30 19.05 7.85 -0.87
C LEU A 30 18.20 8.06 0.39
N VAL A 31 17.65 6.99 0.97
CA VAL A 31 16.87 7.07 2.22
C VAL A 31 17.73 7.62 3.36
N VAL A 32 18.96 7.13 3.52
CA VAL A 32 19.90 7.60 4.56
C VAL A 32 20.28 9.07 4.37
N ILE A 33 20.53 9.49 3.12
CA ILE A 33 20.84 10.89 2.80
C ILE A 33 19.65 11.79 3.12
N ILE A 34 18.43 11.42 2.71
CA ILE A 34 17.21 12.19 3.00
C ILE A 34 16.99 12.31 4.52
N ILE A 35 17.08 11.18 5.25
CA ILE A 35 16.94 11.18 6.71
C ILE A 35 18.02 12.04 7.37
N GLY A 36 19.27 11.94 6.90
CA GLY A 36 20.38 12.76 7.40
C GLY A 36 20.22 14.25 7.12
N LEU A 37 19.69 14.63 5.95
CA LEU A 37 19.38 16.01 5.60
C LEU A 37 18.25 16.57 6.46
N ILE A 38 17.20 15.79 6.71
CA ILE A 38 16.09 16.17 7.59
C ILE A 38 16.61 16.35 9.03
N GLY A 39 17.36 15.38 9.55
CA GLY A 39 17.88 15.43 10.93
C GLY A 39 18.92 16.52 11.16
N ARG A 40 19.60 16.99 10.11
CA ARG A 40 20.54 18.12 10.21
C ARG A 40 19.84 19.48 10.30
N ASN A 41 18.69 19.64 9.66
CA ASN A 41 18.00 20.92 9.54
C ASN A 41 16.79 21.06 10.48
N HIS A 42 16.32 19.98 11.10
CA HIS A 42 15.15 19.98 11.98
C HIS A 42 15.52 19.48 13.37
N ASP A 43 15.25 20.30 14.40
CA ASP A 43 15.36 19.87 15.79
C ASP A 43 14.22 18.88 16.09
N LEU A 44 14.57 17.59 16.15
CA LEU A 44 13.63 16.54 16.49
C LEU A 44 12.99 16.77 17.86
N ARG A 45 13.67 17.42 18.83
CA ARG A 45 13.07 17.78 20.12
C ARG A 45 11.93 18.78 19.96
N GLU A 46 12.09 19.76 19.07
CA GLU A 46 11.06 20.74 18.79
C GLU A 46 9.84 20.09 18.09
N ALA A 47 10.09 19.16 17.17
CA ALA A 47 9.02 18.36 16.57
C ALA A 47 8.23 17.54 17.62
N PHE A 48 8.91 16.91 18.57
CA PHE A 48 8.25 16.17 19.67
C PHE A 48 7.53 17.10 20.67
N ALA A 49 8.11 18.27 20.98
CA ALA A 49 7.48 19.27 21.83
C ALA A 49 6.18 19.81 21.19
N ASN A 50 6.19 20.03 19.87
CA ASN A 50 5.02 20.45 19.11
C ASN A 50 3.89 19.42 19.15
N VAL A 51 4.22 18.12 19.09
CA VAL A 51 3.21 17.04 19.28
C VAL A 51 2.62 17.07 20.69
N GLY A 52 3.45 17.31 21.71
CA GLY A 52 2.99 17.47 23.10
C GLY A 52 2.10 18.70 23.33
N SER A 53 2.26 19.74 22.51
CA SER A 53 1.44 20.95 22.54
C SER A 53 0.16 20.89 21.69
N LEU A 54 -0.12 19.77 21.01
CA LEU A 54 -1.31 19.65 20.20
C LEU A 54 -2.57 19.80 21.06
N SER A 55 -3.45 20.70 20.65
CA SER A 55 -4.75 20.85 21.29
C SER A 55 -5.61 19.61 21.06
N LEU A 56 -6.51 19.33 22.02
CA LEU A 56 -7.48 18.25 21.90
C LEU A 56 -8.36 18.41 20.65
N SER A 57 -8.66 19.65 20.25
CA SER A 57 -9.44 19.95 19.04
C SER A 57 -8.71 19.53 17.77
N THR A 58 -7.40 19.76 17.66
CA THR A 58 -6.61 19.31 16.51
C THR A 58 -6.54 17.79 16.45
N ALA A 59 -6.32 17.13 17.59
CA ALA A 59 -6.33 15.67 17.65
C ALA A 59 -7.69 15.09 17.21
N ALA A 60 -8.79 15.66 17.71
CA ALA A 60 -10.14 15.26 17.33
C ALA A 60 -10.42 15.50 15.83
N ALA A 61 -9.96 16.62 15.27
CA ALA A 61 -10.10 16.92 13.85
C ALA A 61 -9.35 15.90 12.97
N VAL A 62 -8.10 15.58 13.31
CA VAL A 62 -7.29 14.59 12.58
C VAL A 62 -7.94 13.20 12.63
N LEU A 63 -8.40 12.76 13.80
CA LEU A 63 -9.09 11.48 13.94
C LEU A 63 -10.41 11.46 13.14
N THR A 64 -11.17 12.54 13.18
CA THR A 64 -12.42 12.67 12.42
C THR A 64 -12.15 12.60 10.91
N LEU A 65 -11.15 13.32 10.42
CA LEU A 65 -10.75 13.28 9.02
C LEU A 65 -10.27 11.88 8.61
N PHE A 66 -9.47 11.23 9.46
CA PHE A 66 -9.01 9.86 9.22
C PHE A 66 -10.20 8.89 9.10
N PHE A 67 -11.10 8.85 10.07
CA PHE A 67 -12.26 7.96 10.02
C PHE A 67 -13.22 8.30 8.85
N THR A 68 -13.38 9.59 8.53
CA THR A 68 -14.17 10.03 7.37
C THR A 68 -13.56 9.50 6.07
N GLN A 69 -12.25 9.60 5.91
CA GLN A 69 -11.54 9.05 4.76
C GLN A 69 -11.73 7.52 4.66
N GLN A 70 -11.67 6.81 5.78
CA GLN A 70 -11.90 5.36 5.83
C GLN A 70 -13.34 5.00 5.43
N ALA A 71 -14.33 5.76 5.90
CA ALA A 71 -15.73 5.56 5.53
C ALA A 71 -15.96 5.79 4.03
N ILE A 72 -15.41 6.87 3.47
CA ILE A 72 -15.49 7.17 2.02
C ILE A 72 -14.83 6.05 1.21
N ALA A 73 -13.64 5.59 1.58
CA ALA A 73 -12.95 4.50 0.90
C ALA A 73 -13.77 3.19 0.94
N SER A 74 -14.43 2.91 2.07
CA SER A 74 -15.26 1.72 2.26
C SER A 74 -16.54 1.77 1.41
N LEU A 75 -17.22 2.92 1.37
CA LEU A 75 -18.38 3.14 0.51
C LEU A 75 -18.01 3.03 -0.96
N ARG A 76 -16.85 3.57 -1.35
CA ARG A 76 -16.34 3.44 -2.72
C ARG A 76 -16.12 1.98 -3.08
N LEU A 77 -15.46 1.18 -2.23
CA LEU A 77 -15.28 -0.25 -2.46
C LEU A 77 -16.63 -0.98 -2.58
N TYR A 78 -17.58 -0.64 -1.72
CA TYR A 78 -18.95 -1.17 -1.78
C TYR A 78 -19.60 -0.91 -3.15
N PHE A 79 -19.51 0.31 -3.68
CA PHE A 79 -20.04 0.61 -5.02
C PHE A 79 -19.27 -0.09 -6.13
N VAL A 80 -17.93 -0.15 -6.04
CA VAL A 80 -17.08 -0.82 -7.03
C VAL A 80 -17.41 -2.30 -7.11
N THR A 81 -17.56 -3.00 -5.99
CA THR A 81 -17.93 -4.43 -6.00
C THR A 81 -19.30 -4.69 -6.63
N ARG A 82 -20.26 -3.78 -6.40
CA ARG A 82 -21.59 -3.85 -7.05
C ARG A 82 -21.53 -3.65 -8.56
N MET A 83 -20.60 -2.85 -9.08
CA MET A 83 -20.40 -2.72 -10.54
C MET A 83 -19.99 -4.05 -11.19
N PHE A 84 -19.35 -4.95 -10.44
CA PHE A 84 -19.02 -6.30 -10.89
C PHE A 84 -20.12 -7.33 -10.56
N GLY A 85 -21.31 -6.89 -10.11
CA GLY A 85 -22.43 -7.79 -9.76
C GLY A 85 -22.31 -8.47 -8.40
N HIS A 86 -21.30 -8.11 -7.60
CA HIS A 86 -21.09 -8.66 -6.27
C HIS A 86 -21.65 -7.75 -5.18
N HIS A 87 -22.52 -8.31 -4.34
CA HIS A 87 -23.16 -7.59 -3.26
C HIS A 87 -22.37 -7.80 -1.98
N LEU A 88 -21.54 -6.82 -1.64
CA LEU A 88 -20.94 -6.71 -0.30
C LEU A 88 -21.87 -5.87 0.58
N GLU A 89 -22.01 -6.21 1.85
CA GLU A 89 -22.62 -5.29 2.81
C GLU A 89 -21.64 -4.14 3.13
N VAL A 90 -22.17 -2.99 3.55
CA VAL A 90 -21.34 -1.82 3.90
C VAL A 90 -20.37 -2.14 5.03
N GLY A 91 -20.80 -2.93 6.04
CA GLY A 91 -19.94 -3.36 7.14
C GLY A 91 -18.80 -4.29 6.69
N GLU A 92 -19.06 -5.14 5.69
CA GLU A 92 -18.03 -5.98 5.09
C GLU A 92 -17.04 -5.15 4.28
N ALA A 93 -17.50 -4.18 3.48
CA ALA A 93 -16.64 -3.28 2.74
C ALA A 93 -15.73 -2.45 3.68
N LEU A 94 -16.26 -2.04 4.83
CA LEU A 94 -15.50 -1.40 5.88
C LEU A 94 -14.42 -2.33 6.44
N ARG A 95 -14.78 -3.58 6.76
CA ARG A 95 -13.81 -4.57 7.26
C ARG A 95 -12.70 -4.84 6.25
N VAL A 96 -13.03 -5.02 4.97
CA VAL A 96 -12.04 -5.22 3.89
C VAL A 96 -11.10 -4.02 3.79
N THR A 97 -11.65 -2.81 3.85
CA THR A 97 -10.88 -1.56 3.75
C THR A 97 -9.96 -1.37 4.95
N LEU A 98 -10.42 -1.64 6.17
CA LEU A 98 -9.60 -1.53 7.38
C LEU A 98 -8.49 -2.57 7.43
N ILE A 99 -8.78 -3.83 7.07
CA ILE A 99 -7.76 -4.88 6.95
C ILE A 99 -6.71 -4.46 5.93
N GLY A 100 -7.16 -4.03 4.74
CA GLY A 100 -6.28 -3.53 3.69
C GLY A 100 -5.36 -2.40 4.16
N ASN A 101 -5.92 -1.41 4.86
CA ASN A 101 -5.13 -0.29 5.36
C ASN A 101 -4.15 -0.69 6.47
N PHE A 102 -4.55 -1.58 7.38
CA PHE A 102 -3.67 -2.10 8.41
C PHE A 102 -2.43 -2.77 7.79
N PHE A 103 -2.64 -3.68 6.83
CA PHE A 103 -1.54 -4.34 6.14
C PHE A 103 -0.75 -3.36 5.26
N GLY A 104 -1.40 -2.39 4.62
CA GLY A 104 -0.74 -1.37 3.81
C GLY A 104 0.16 -0.43 4.60
N GLN A 105 -0.14 -0.17 5.87
CA GLN A 105 0.67 0.68 6.75
C GLN A 105 1.75 -0.12 7.50
N THR A 106 1.47 -1.38 7.84
CA THR A 106 2.36 -2.21 8.65
C THR A 106 3.39 -2.96 7.82
N PHE A 107 3.05 -3.39 6.59
CA PHE A 107 3.99 -4.03 5.69
C PHE A 107 4.77 -2.99 4.89
N VAL A 108 6.10 -3.10 4.90
CA VAL A 108 7.03 -2.30 4.08
C VAL A 108 6.77 -2.46 2.57
N SER A 109 5.93 -3.42 2.17
CA SER A 109 5.49 -3.60 0.78
C SER A 109 4.08 -3.08 0.60
N PHE A 110 3.95 -2.08 -0.27
CA PHE A 110 2.69 -1.56 -0.80
C PHE A 110 1.72 -2.68 -1.24
N LEU A 111 2.24 -3.82 -1.73
CA LEU A 111 1.45 -4.96 -2.18
C LEU A 111 0.69 -5.69 -1.05
N GLY A 112 1.10 -5.53 0.22
CA GLY A 112 0.50 -6.24 1.34
C GLY A 112 -0.96 -5.86 1.59
N GLY A 113 -1.26 -4.56 1.57
CA GLY A 113 -2.63 -4.06 1.77
C GLY A 113 -3.58 -4.49 0.65
N ASP A 114 -3.16 -4.34 -0.60
CA ASP A 114 -3.99 -4.72 -1.76
C ASP A 114 -4.17 -6.25 -1.85
N ALA A 115 -3.13 -7.04 -1.54
CA ALA A 115 -3.24 -8.49 -1.48
C ALA A 115 -4.21 -8.94 -0.39
N ALA A 116 -4.22 -8.28 0.78
CA ALA A 116 -5.16 -8.58 1.85
C ALA A 116 -6.61 -8.27 1.45
N ARG A 117 -6.85 -7.13 0.79
CA ARG A 117 -8.19 -6.77 0.26
C ARG A 117 -8.65 -7.77 -0.79
N PHE A 118 -7.76 -8.10 -1.73
CA PHE A 118 -8.02 -9.09 -2.74
C PHE A 118 -8.38 -10.45 -2.13
N TRP A 119 -7.58 -10.94 -1.18
CA TRP A 119 -7.83 -12.20 -0.48
C TRP A 119 -9.18 -12.19 0.25
N GLU A 120 -9.51 -11.10 0.94
CA GLU A 120 -10.77 -10.95 1.63
C GLU A 120 -11.98 -10.93 0.68
N LEU A 121 -11.87 -10.31 -0.50
CA LEU A 121 -12.93 -10.36 -1.53
C LEU A 121 -13.07 -11.78 -2.13
N ARG A 122 -11.95 -12.47 -2.35
CA ARG A 122 -11.94 -13.87 -2.81
C ARG A 122 -12.61 -14.80 -1.81
N LYS A 123 -12.35 -14.60 -0.51
CA LYS A 123 -12.97 -15.38 0.57
C LYS A 123 -14.49 -15.20 0.63
N ARG A 124 -15.01 -14.06 0.15
CA ARG A 124 -16.45 -13.76 0.02
C ARG A 124 -17.06 -14.21 -1.31
N GLY A 125 -16.34 -15.04 -2.08
CA GLY A 125 -16.87 -15.66 -3.29
C GLY A 125 -16.68 -14.86 -4.58
N MET A 126 -15.97 -13.72 -4.55
CA MET A 126 -15.71 -12.95 -5.77
C MET A 126 -14.71 -13.69 -6.69
N PRO A 127 -14.99 -13.84 -8.00
CA PRO A 127 -14.07 -14.42 -8.98
C PRO A 127 -12.72 -13.71 -9.02
N LEU A 128 -11.67 -14.42 -9.46
CA LEU A 128 -10.28 -13.98 -9.32
C LEU A 128 -10.04 -12.67 -10.07
N ARG A 129 -10.52 -12.65 -11.30
CA ARG A 129 -10.40 -11.52 -12.22
C ARG A 129 -11.17 -10.31 -11.69
N GLU A 130 -12.35 -10.52 -11.15
CA GLU A 130 -13.22 -9.44 -10.65
C GLU A 130 -12.70 -8.86 -9.34
N ALA A 131 -12.25 -9.68 -8.39
CA ALA A 131 -11.61 -9.21 -7.16
C ALA A 131 -10.36 -8.37 -7.46
N GLY A 132 -9.52 -8.81 -8.41
CA GLY A 132 -8.35 -8.05 -8.84
C GLY A 132 -8.73 -6.73 -9.51
N SER A 133 -9.74 -6.77 -10.39
CA SER A 133 -10.23 -5.58 -11.11
C SER A 133 -10.89 -4.58 -10.17
N ALA A 134 -11.64 -5.04 -9.17
CA ALA A 134 -12.27 -4.22 -8.15
C ALA A 134 -11.24 -3.51 -7.27
N VAL A 135 -10.21 -4.21 -6.80
CA VAL A 135 -9.13 -3.59 -6.00
C VAL A 135 -8.35 -2.57 -6.83
N LEU A 136 -8.02 -2.90 -8.08
CA LEU A 136 -7.33 -1.99 -8.98
C LEU A 136 -8.16 -0.74 -9.30
N LEU A 137 -9.44 -0.92 -9.63
CA LEU A 137 -10.36 0.16 -9.96
C LEU A 137 -10.61 1.08 -8.75
N ASP A 138 -10.88 0.50 -7.57
CA ASP A 138 -11.02 1.26 -6.33
C ASP A 138 -9.79 2.13 -6.05
N ARG A 139 -8.60 1.58 -6.31
CA ARG A 139 -7.34 2.30 -6.14
C ARG A 139 -7.15 3.42 -7.15
N LEU A 140 -7.48 3.20 -8.42
CA LEU A 140 -7.41 4.25 -9.44
C LEU A 140 -8.36 5.40 -9.10
N ILE A 141 -9.60 5.09 -8.72
CA ILE A 141 -10.58 6.11 -8.31
C ILE A 141 -10.09 6.84 -7.05
N GLY A 142 -9.56 6.14 -6.07
CA GLY A 142 -8.99 6.75 -4.87
C GLY A 142 -7.81 7.67 -5.16
N LEU A 143 -6.91 7.26 -6.05
CA LEU A 143 -5.75 8.06 -6.45
C LEU A 143 -6.19 9.33 -7.19
N ILE A 144 -7.08 9.19 -8.18
CA ILE A 144 -7.62 10.32 -8.95
C ILE A 144 -8.35 11.29 -8.02
N GLY A 145 -9.25 10.78 -7.17
CA GLY A 145 -10.00 11.61 -6.21
C GLY A 145 -9.09 12.38 -5.26
N ASN A 146 -8.03 11.73 -4.75
CA ASN A 146 -7.06 12.38 -3.87
C ASN A 146 -6.27 13.48 -4.60
N HIS A 147 -5.84 13.24 -5.85
CA HIS A 147 -5.09 14.26 -6.61
C HIS A 147 -5.98 15.43 -7.03
N LEU A 148 -7.24 15.16 -7.39
CA LEU A 148 -8.21 16.21 -7.68
C LEU A 148 -8.47 17.08 -6.44
N LEU A 149 -8.62 16.48 -5.26
CA LEU A 149 -8.76 17.23 -4.01
C LEU A 149 -7.57 18.17 -3.78
N ILE A 150 -6.34 17.71 -4.02
CA ILE A 150 -5.13 18.53 -3.87
C ILE A 150 -5.08 19.67 -4.89
N VAL A 151 -5.52 19.44 -6.14
CA VAL A 151 -5.49 20.47 -7.19
C VAL A 151 -6.58 21.53 -7.00
N LEU A 152 -7.69 21.18 -6.33
CA LEU A 152 -8.82 22.08 -6.09
C LEU A 152 -8.70 22.91 -4.80
N LEU A 153 -7.82 22.52 -3.88
CA LEU A 153 -7.51 23.24 -2.63
C LEU A 153 -6.36 24.22 -2.83
#